data_AF-A0A7Y9I8V0-F1
#
_entry.id   AF-A0A7Y9I8V0-F1
#
_cell.length_a   1.000
_cell.length_b   1.000
_cell.length_c   1.000
_cell.angle_alpha   90.00
_cell.angle_beta   90.00
_cell.angle_gamma   90.00
#
_symmetry.space_group_name_H-M   'P 1'
#
loop_
_entity.id
_entity.type
_entity.pdbx_description
1 polymer ?
#
loop_
_entity_poly.entity_id
_entity_poly.type
_entity_poly.pdbx_seq_one_letter_code
_entity_poly.pdbx_strand_id
1 'polypeptide(L)'
;MTSHTEELAERRTGSVAAGRLTTAAGIAMLVIAALHLITMSGHGLWPGWLAGDLRAAAPGDFGLGAFWAGIGGFAVPVAFLGFMIIRVAREGRRCGPWVGYGLLGWAAFCCFLLGPSGFLTFVVPALLLIMADLLGRLRHNGFHG
;
A
#
# COMPACT_ATOMS: atom_id res chain seq x y z
N MET A 1 15.82 16.54 36.82
CA MET A 1 16.62 15.57 36.04
C MET A 1 15.80 14.38 35.53
N THR A 2 14.65 14.06 36.14
CA THR A 2 13.71 13.01 35.70
C THR A 2 12.85 13.39 34.47
N SER A 3 12.53 14.68 34.27
CA SER A 3 11.69 15.10 33.14
C SER A 3 12.32 14.85 31.77
N HIS A 4 13.63 15.05 31.63
CA HIS A 4 14.33 14.88 30.35
C HIS A 4 14.44 13.40 29.93
N THR A 5 14.49 12.46 30.88
CA THR A 5 14.53 11.02 30.57
C THR A 5 13.18 10.46 30.14
N GLU A 6 12.10 10.95 30.76
CA GLU A 6 10.73 10.56 30.37
C GLU A 6 10.40 11.09 28.98
N GLU A 7 10.78 12.32 28.67
CA GLU A 7 10.59 12.93 27.35
C GLU A 7 11.28 12.14 26.23
N LEU A 8 12.54 11.71 26.46
CA LEU A 8 13.29 10.90 25.50
C LEU A 8 12.64 9.52 25.28
N ALA A 9 12.15 8.89 26.34
CA ALA A 9 11.45 7.60 26.26
C ALA A 9 10.14 7.72 25.47
N GLU A 10 9.40 8.81 25.67
CA GLU A 10 8.15 9.06 24.97
C GLU A 10 8.38 9.33 23.47
N ARG A 11 9.39 10.15 23.13
CA ARG A 11 9.82 10.38 21.74
C ARG A 11 10.22 9.09 21.03
N ARG A 12 11.03 8.25 21.68
CA ARG A 12 11.48 6.97 21.13
C ARG A 12 10.29 6.04 20.84
N THR A 13 9.35 5.94 21.78
CA THR A 13 8.16 5.09 21.64
C THR A 13 7.27 5.53 20.48
N GLY A 14 7.08 6.85 20.30
CA GLY A 14 6.27 7.39 19.19
C GLY A 14 6.91 7.20 17.82
N SER A 15 8.24 7.37 17.72
CA SER A 15 8.99 7.09 16.50
C SER A 15 8.87 5.61 16.10
N VAL A 16 9.03 4.71 17.08
CA VAL A 16 8.87 3.26 16.88
C VAL A 16 7.45 2.92 16.44
N ALA A 17 6.42 3.48 17.08
CA ALA A 17 5.03 3.22 16.72
C ALA A 17 4.70 3.66 15.28
N ALA A 18 5.10 4.88 14.88
CA ALA A 18 4.88 5.38 13.52
C ALA A 18 5.65 4.56 12.46
N GLY A 19 6.87 4.12 12.77
CA GLY A 19 7.64 3.22 11.90
C GLY A 19 6.98 1.84 11.74
N ARG A 20 6.39 1.30 12.82
CA ARG A 20 5.62 0.05 12.78
C ARG A 20 4.36 0.17 11.94
N LEU A 21 3.62 1.27 12.06
CA LEU A 21 2.43 1.53 11.23
C LEU A 21 2.79 1.65 9.74
N THR A 22 3.88 2.35 9.42
CA THR A 22 4.36 2.47 8.03
C THR A 22 4.76 1.09 7.48
N THR A 23 5.49 0.28 8.26
CA THR A 23 5.84 -1.09 7.88
C THR A 23 4.59 -1.96 7.69
N ALA A 24 3.63 -1.88 8.61
CA ALA A 24 2.38 -2.63 8.53
C ALA A 24 1.56 -2.26 7.28
N ALA A 25 1.52 -0.98 6.90
CA ALA A 25 0.89 -0.54 5.66
C ALA A 25 1.55 -1.18 4.44
N GLY A 26 2.88 -1.19 4.37
CA GLY A 26 3.59 -1.82 3.27
C GLY A 26 3.39 -3.35 3.22
N ILE A 27 3.35 -4.03 4.36
CA ILE A 27 3.02 -5.46 4.44
C ILE A 27 1.59 -5.72 3.96
N ALA A 28 0.62 -4.91 4.38
CA ALA A 28 -0.76 -5.03 3.93
C ALA A 28 -0.87 -4.91 2.40
N MET A 29 -0.12 -3.99 1.78
CA MET A 29 -0.04 -3.88 0.32
C MET A 29 0.51 -5.15 -0.34
N LEU A 30 1.56 -5.76 0.23
CA LEU A 30 2.11 -7.03 -0.28
C LEU A 30 1.09 -8.18 -0.16
N VAL A 31 0.35 -8.24 0.95
CA VAL A 31 -0.71 -9.23 1.15
C VAL A 31 -1.83 -9.03 0.12
N ILE A 32 -2.26 -7.80 -0.14
CA ILE A 32 -3.27 -7.49 -1.16
C ILE A 32 -2.79 -7.93 -2.55
N ALA A 33 -1.55 -7.60 -2.92
CA ALA A 33 -0.96 -8.03 -4.19
C ALA A 33 -0.90 -9.56 -4.32
N ALA A 34 -0.46 -10.26 -3.26
CA ALA A 34 -0.40 -11.72 -3.25
C ALA A 34 -1.79 -12.36 -3.36
N LEU A 35 -2.77 -11.88 -2.59
CA LEU A 35 -4.16 -12.35 -2.68
C LEU A 35 -4.72 -12.16 -4.08
N HIS A 36 -4.47 -11.00 -4.70
CA HIS A 36 -4.93 -10.71 -6.05
C HIS A 36 -4.27 -11.64 -7.11
N LEU A 37 -2.99 -11.97 -6.95
CA LEU A 37 -2.33 -12.95 -7.83
C LEU A 37 -2.91 -14.35 -7.64
N ILE A 38 -3.17 -14.77 -6.40
CA ILE A 38 -3.74 -16.08 -6.10
C ILE A 38 -5.14 -16.21 -6.71
N THR A 39 -6.00 -15.20 -6.53
CA THR A 39 -7.34 -15.22 -7.13
C THR A 39 -7.28 -15.19 -8.66
N MET A 40 -6.38 -14.39 -9.24
CA MET A 40 -6.21 -14.33 -10.70
C MET A 40 -5.64 -15.61 -11.30
N SER A 41 -4.81 -16.34 -10.54
CA SER A 41 -4.26 -17.62 -10.97
C SER A 41 -5.32 -18.69 -11.21
N GLY A 42 -6.49 -18.56 -10.58
CA GLY A 42 -7.64 -19.45 -10.80
C GLY A 42 -8.25 -19.38 -12.21
N HIS A 43 -7.97 -18.35 -13.01
CA HIS A 43 -8.57 -18.18 -14.35
C HIS A 43 -7.89 -18.98 -15.47
N GLY A 44 -6.76 -19.66 -15.21
CA GLY A 44 -6.12 -20.55 -16.18
C GLY A 44 -5.41 -19.88 -17.37
N LEU A 45 -5.28 -18.55 -17.38
CA LEU A 45 -4.66 -17.79 -18.48
C LEU A 45 -3.11 -17.81 -18.49
N TRP A 46 -2.50 -18.26 -17.40
CA TRP A 46 -1.05 -18.24 -17.18
C TRP A 46 -0.22 -18.98 -18.25
N PRO A 47 -0.59 -20.21 -18.68
CA PRO A 47 0.20 -20.92 -19.67
C PRO A 47 0.30 -20.16 -20.99
N GLY A 48 -0.81 -19.57 -21.46
CA GLY A 48 -0.84 -18.78 -22.69
C GLY A 48 -0.02 -17.50 -22.60
N TRP A 49 -0.13 -16.77 -21.48
CA TRP A 49 0.71 -15.59 -21.23
C TRP A 49 2.21 -15.92 -21.25
N LEU A 50 2.62 -17.04 -20.64
CA LEU A 50 4.01 -17.49 -20.62
C LEU A 50 4.48 -18.04 -21.97
N ALA A 51 3.59 -18.66 -22.74
CA ALA A 51 3.84 -19.09 -24.11
C ALA A 51 4.04 -17.91 -25.07
N GLY A 52 3.59 -16.71 -24.69
CA GLY A 52 3.82 -15.47 -25.42
C GLY A 52 2.60 -14.92 -26.15
N ASP A 53 1.40 -15.44 -25.87
CA ASP A 53 0.15 -15.02 -26.52
C ASP A 53 -0.08 -13.50 -26.44
N LEU A 54 0.39 -12.87 -25.36
CA LEU A 54 0.32 -11.41 -25.16
C LEU A 54 1.06 -10.60 -26.23
N ARG A 55 2.08 -11.17 -26.90
CA ARG A 55 2.83 -10.47 -27.96
C ARG A 55 2.07 -10.44 -29.28
N ALA A 56 1.21 -11.43 -29.51
CA ALA A 56 0.40 -11.56 -30.71
C ALA A 56 -1.05 -11.07 -30.50
N ALA A 57 -1.42 -10.74 -29.26
CA ALA A 57 -2.76 -10.31 -28.90
C ALA A 57 -3.16 -9.01 -29.63
N ALA A 58 -4.32 -9.04 -30.27
CA ALA A 58 -4.91 -7.87 -30.88
C ALA A 58 -5.48 -6.92 -29.81
N PRO A 59 -5.62 -5.61 -30.11
CA PRO A 59 -6.35 -4.70 -29.25
C PRO A 59 -7.78 -5.22 -28.97
N GLY A 60 -8.18 -5.19 -27.70
CA GLY A 60 -9.48 -5.72 -27.26
C GLY A 60 -9.51 -7.22 -26.91
N ASP A 61 -8.37 -7.92 -27.06
CA ASP A 61 -8.26 -9.30 -26.60
C ASP A 61 -8.51 -9.42 -25.09
N PHE A 62 -9.32 -10.43 -24.72
CA PHE A 62 -9.69 -10.66 -23.32
C PHE A 62 -8.48 -11.03 -22.45
N GLY A 63 -7.57 -11.86 -22.96
CA GLY A 63 -6.36 -12.29 -22.24
C GLY A 63 -5.41 -11.12 -21.99
N LEU A 64 -5.27 -10.21 -22.96
CA LEU A 64 -4.53 -8.96 -22.81
C LEU A 64 -5.16 -8.04 -21.78
N GLY A 65 -6.49 -7.86 -21.82
CA GLY A 65 -7.23 -7.07 -20.85
C GLY A 65 -7.10 -7.63 -19.42
N ALA A 66 -7.24 -8.94 -19.27
CA ALA A 66 -7.10 -9.65 -17.99
C ALA A 66 -5.67 -9.53 -17.42
N PHE A 67 -4.64 -9.61 -18.27
CA PHE A 67 -3.26 -9.41 -17.84
C PHE A 67 -3.03 -8.03 -17.23
N TRP A 68 -3.51 -6.97 -17.90
CA TRP A 68 -3.36 -5.60 -17.42
C TRP A 68 -4.26 -5.28 -16.22
N ALA A 69 -5.46 -5.85 -16.16
CA ALA A 69 -6.33 -5.71 -14.99
C ALA A 69 -5.79 -6.45 -13.75
N GLY A 70 -5.06 -7.56 -13.94
CA GLY A 70 -4.53 -8.40 -12.88
C GLY A 70 -3.05 -8.16 -12.58
N ILE A 71 -2.18 -8.98 -13.18
CA ILE A 71 -0.75 -9.00 -12.82
C ILE A 71 -0.01 -7.73 -13.23
N GLY A 72 -0.20 -7.29 -14.48
CA GLY A 72 0.61 -6.24 -15.10
C GLY A 72 0.29 -4.84 -14.57
N GLY A 73 -1.00 -4.55 -14.38
CA GLY A 73 -1.44 -3.21 -13.96
C GLY A 73 -1.85 -3.10 -12.49
N PHE A 74 -2.04 -4.21 -11.77
CA PHE A 74 -2.44 -4.16 -10.37
C PHE A 74 -1.43 -4.82 -9.43
N ALA A 75 -1.26 -6.14 -9.50
CA ALA A 75 -0.50 -6.85 -8.48
C ALA A 75 0.97 -6.41 -8.41
N VAL A 76 1.65 -6.28 -9.56
CA VAL A 76 3.05 -5.87 -9.61
C VAL A 76 3.22 -4.42 -9.10
N PRO A 77 2.50 -3.40 -9.60
CA PRO A 77 2.60 -2.04 -9.07
C PRO A 77 2.30 -1.93 -7.57
N VAL A 78 1.27 -2.64 -7.08
CA VAL A 78 0.91 -2.64 -5.65
C VAL A 78 2.01 -3.28 -4.80
N ALA A 79 2.62 -4.37 -5.26
CA ALA A 79 3.75 -5.00 -4.58
C ALA A 79 4.97 -4.06 -4.51
N PHE A 80 5.32 -3.40 -5.63
CA PHE A 80 6.40 -2.42 -5.66
C PHE A 80 6.16 -1.27 -4.68
N LEU A 81 4.95 -0.72 -4.65
CA LEU A 81 4.59 0.32 -3.70
C LEU A 81 4.72 -0.17 -2.25
N GLY A 82 4.27 -1.39 -1.96
CA GLY A 82 4.44 -2.02 -0.64
C GLY A 82 5.90 -2.14 -0.22
N PHE A 83 6.77 -2.61 -1.11
CA PHE A 83 8.21 -2.68 -0.86
C PHE A 83 8.85 -1.30 -0.64
N MET A 84 8.46 -0.29 -1.42
CA MET A 84 8.94 1.08 -1.24
C MET A 84 8.53 1.64 0.12
N ILE A 85 7.29 1.42 0.55
CA ILE A 85 6.79 1.84 1.87
C ILE A 85 7.61 1.17 3.00
N ILE A 86 7.83 -0.15 2.89
CA ILE A 86 8.66 -0.89 3.86
C ILE A 86 10.08 -0.34 3.89
N ARG A 87 10.67 -0.07 2.71
CA ARG A 87 12.02 0.51 2.62
C ARG A 87 12.09 1.86 3.33
N VAL A 88 11.13 2.75 3.07
CA VAL A 88 11.05 4.07 3.73
C VAL A 88 10.99 3.92 5.25
N ALA A 89 10.18 2.97 5.75
CA ALA A 89 10.09 2.69 7.18
C ALA A 89 11.42 2.17 7.76
N ARG A 90 12.14 1.30 7.03
CA ARG A 90 13.45 0.77 7.43
C ARG A 90 14.54 1.85 7.45
N GLU A 91 14.41 2.89 6.65
CA GLU A 91 15.28 4.07 6.67
C GLU A 91 14.94 5.02 7.85
N GLY A 92 14.01 4.64 8.74
CA GLY A 92 13.58 5.48 9.86
C GLY A 92 12.73 6.68 9.43
N ARG A 93 12.31 6.71 8.16
CA ARG A 93 11.46 7.76 7.60
C ARG A 93 10.00 7.31 7.58
N ARG A 94 9.11 8.27 7.41
CA ARG A 94 7.68 8.03 7.24
C ARG A 94 7.28 8.40 5.83
N CYS A 95 6.33 7.65 5.28
CA CYS A 95 5.67 8.08 4.05
C CYS A 95 4.82 9.32 4.36
N GLY A 96 4.78 10.28 3.43
CA GLY A 96 3.88 11.42 3.54
C GLY A 96 2.41 10.97 3.51
N PRO A 97 1.48 11.74 4.12
CA PRO A 97 0.07 11.36 4.22
C PRO A 97 -0.61 11.30 2.85
N TRP A 98 -0.05 11.99 1.86
CA TRP A 98 -0.50 11.98 0.46
C TRP A 98 -0.57 10.59 -0.16
N VAL A 99 0.30 9.66 0.26
CA VAL A 99 0.22 8.26 -0.21
C VAL A 99 -1.06 7.61 0.29
N GLY A 100 -1.41 7.83 1.57
CA GLY A 100 -2.66 7.32 2.14
C GLY A 100 -3.90 7.97 1.51
N TYR A 101 -3.91 9.29 1.35
CA TYR A 101 -5.02 9.97 0.67
C TYR A 101 -5.16 9.56 -0.80
N GLY A 102 -4.06 9.38 -1.51
CA GLY A 102 -4.05 8.86 -2.87
C GLY A 102 -4.67 7.47 -2.95
N LEU A 103 -4.31 6.56 -2.03
CA LEU A 103 -4.89 5.23 -1.96
C LEU A 103 -6.40 5.26 -1.64
N LEU A 104 -6.84 6.11 -0.71
CA LEU A 104 -8.28 6.28 -0.42
C LEU A 104 -9.05 6.83 -1.61
N GLY A 105 -8.52 7.89 -2.23
CA GLY A 105 -9.13 8.51 -3.41
C GLY A 105 -9.23 7.52 -4.57
N TRP A 106 -8.17 6.75 -4.80
CA TRP A 106 -8.15 5.70 -5.81
C TRP A 106 -9.15 4.58 -5.51
N ALA A 107 -9.17 4.07 -4.28
CA ALA A 107 -10.13 3.04 -3.87
C ALA A 107 -11.58 3.50 -4.02
N ALA A 108 -11.88 4.74 -3.61
CA ALA A 108 -13.20 5.35 -3.75
C ALA A 108 -13.58 5.52 -5.23
N PHE A 109 -12.65 5.99 -6.06
CA PHE A 109 -12.85 6.11 -7.50
C PHE A 109 -13.13 4.76 -8.17
N CYS A 110 -12.35 3.72 -7.85
CA CYS A 110 -12.60 2.38 -8.37
C CYS A 110 -13.96 1.83 -7.90
N CYS A 111 -14.33 2.04 -6.64
CA CYS A 111 -15.64 1.61 -6.14
C CYS A 111 -16.79 2.40 -6.78
N PHE A 112 -16.59 3.67 -7.10
CA PHE A 112 -17.58 4.47 -7.81
C PHE A 112 -17.81 3.95 -9.24
N LEU A 113 -16.74 3.54 -9.93
CA LEU A 113 -16.83 3.03 -11.31
C LEU A 113 -17.31 1.57 -11.41
N LEU A 114 -16.85 0.70 -10.51
CA LEU A 114 -16.99 -0.75 -10.61
C LEU A 114 -17.92 -1.34 -9.53
N GLY A 115 -18.38 -0.51 -8.59
CA GLY A 115 -19.12 -0.95 -7.41
C GLY A 115 -18.22 -1.48 -6.28
N PRO A 116 -18.83 -1.90 -5.15
CA PRO A 116 -18.13 -2.47 -4.00
C PRO A 116 -17.33 -3.72 -4.39
N SER A 117 -16.03 -3.71 -4.12
CA SER A 117 -15.11 -4.73 -4.62
C SER A 117 -13.84 -4.80 -3.77
N GLY A 118 -12.89 -5.65 -4.19
CA GLY A 118 -11.59 -5.82 -3.52
C GLY A 118 -10.78 -4.52 -3.36
N PHE A 119 -11.10 -3.45 -4.10
CA PHE A 119 -10.48 -2.13 -3.91
C PHE A 119 -10.69 -1.55 -2.51
N LEU A 120 -11.74 -1.96 -1.79
CA LEU A 120 -11.94 -1.53 -0.39
C LEU A 120 -10.81 -2.01 0.54
N THR A 121 -10.05 -3.03 0.16
CA THR A 121 -8.90 -3.49 0.95
C THR A 121 -7.80 -2.42 1.07
N PHE A 122 -7.70 -1.48 0.13
CA PHE A 122 -6.75 -0.35 0.22
C PHE A 122 -7.05 0.63 1.34
N VAL A 123 -8.27 0.63 1.89
CA VAL A 123 -8.61 1.46 3.05
C VAL A 123 -7.70 1.14 4.23
N VAL A 124 -7.36 -0.14 4.44
CA VAL A 124 -6.50 -0.57 5.54
C VAL A 124 -5.09 0.04 5.46
N PRO A 125 -4.27 -0.19 4.41
CA PRO A 125 -2.95 0.43 4.30
C PRO A 125 -3.04 1.96 4.25
N ALA A 126 -4.09 2.54 3.65
CA ALA A 126 -4.24 3.98 3.61
C ALA A 126 -4.42 4.61 5.00
N LEU A 127 -5.30 4.04 5.82
CA LEU A 127 -5.52 4.50 7.19
C LEU A 127 -4.26 4.33 8.04
N LEU A 128 -3.52 3.23 7.87
CA LEU A 128 -2.25 3.01 8.57
C LEU A 128 -1.22 4.10 8.24
N LEU A 129 -1.11 4.48 6.96
CA LEU A 129 -0.20 5.56 6.53
C LEU A 129 -0.61 6.93 7.08
N ILE A 130 -1.91 7.25 7.06
CA ILE A 130 -2.43 8.51 7.61
C ILE A 130 -2.18 8.56 9.12
N MET A 131 -2.47 7.48 9.84
CA MET A 131 -2.22 7.40 11.29
C MET A 131 -0.74 7.48 11.64
N ALA A 132 0.14 6.88 10.84
CA ALA A 132 1.59 6.98 11.03
C ALA A 132 2.08 8.44 10.95
N ASP A 133 1.54 9.22 10.01
CA ASP A 133 1.85 10.64 9.85
C ASP A 133 1.26 11.49 10.97
N LEU A 134 -0.02 11.30 11.32
CA LEU A 134 -0.69 12.04 12.40
C LEU A 134 0.00 11.83 13.76
N LEU A 135 0.32 10.58 14.11
CA LEU A 135 1.06 10.26 15.32
C LEU A 135 2.46 10.89 15.30
N GLY A 136 3.01 11.03 14.11
CA GLY A 136 4.25 11.73 13.87
C GLY A 136 4.21 13.24 14.11
N ARG A 137 3.14 13.91 13.66
CA ARG A 137 2.94 15.37 13.76
C ARG A 137 2.53 15.81 15.15
N LEU A 138 1.63 15.09 15.81
CA LEU A 138 1.15 15.41 17.16
C LEU A 138 2.30 15.56 18.15
N ARG A 139 3.37 14.78 17.97
CA ARG A 139 4.57 14.83 18.82
C ARG A 139 5.63 15.84 18.38
N HIS A 140 5.52 16.41 17.18
CA HIS A 140 6.35 17.53 16.76
C HIS A 140 5.78 18.88 17.27
N ASN A 141 4.45 19.01 17.30
CA ASN A 141 3.77 20.26 17.67
C ASN A 141 3.63 20.50 19.19
N GLY A 142 3.90 19.49 20.04
CA GLY A 142 3.90 19.65 21.51
C GLY A 142 5.08 20.46 22.08
N PHE A 143 5.80 21.21 21.24
CA PHE A 143 7.06 21.91 21.57
C PHE A 143 6.97 23.45 21.55
N HIS A 144 5.76 24.01 21.43
CA HIS A 144 5.53 25.46 21.40
C HIS A 144 4.43 25.93 22.36
N GLY A 145 4.15 25.16 23.42
CA GLY A 145 3.21 25.53 24.49
C GLY A 145 3.91 25.64 25.83
#